data_AF-A0A0F7K100-F1
#
_entry.id   AF-A0A0F7K100-F1
#
_cell.length_a   1.000
_cell.length_b   1.000
_cell.length_c   1.000
_cell.angle_alpha   90.00
_cell.angle_beta   90.00
_cell.angle_gamma   90.00
#
_symmetry.space_group_name_H-M   'P 1'
#
loop_
_entity.id
_entity.type
_entity.pdbx_description
1 polymer ?
#
loop_
_entity_poly.entity_id
_entity_poly.type
_entity_poly.pdbx_seq_one_letter_code
_entity_poly.pdbx_strand_id
1 'polypeptide(L)'
;MINVTGEQTVKRYMKQMGQGMTEYIIIVALIAIAAIAVYGFFGDTIRGQMGAMTQELSGQDGSTTLQKASDAGTKAAGTASSSKKLSDYTGQSN
;
A
#
# COMPACT_ATOMS: atom_id res chain seq x y z
N MET A 1 -47.75 -43.23 -16.19
CA MET A 1 -46.74 -42.15 -16.24
C MET A 1 -47.29 -40.98 -15.47
N ILE A 2 -46.73 -40.67 -14.30
CA ILE A 2 -47.11 -39.48 -13.50
C ILE A 2 -45.85 -38.64 -13.37
N ASN A 3 -45.91 -37.43 -13.93
CA ASN A 3 -44.88 -36.43 -13.78
C ASN A 3 -45.49 -35.28 -12.97
N VAL A 4 -44.97 -35.03 -11.76
CA VAL A 4 -45.20 -33.77 -11.04
C VAL A 4 -43.84 -33.30 -10.56
N THR A 5 -43.36 -32.25 -11.24
CA THR A 5 -42.10 -31.55 -11.02
C THR A 5 -42.09 -30.95 -9.61
N GLY A 6 -41.10 -31.30 -8.81
CA GLY A 6 -40.87 -30.67 -7.50
C GLY A 6 -40.51 -29.19 -7.68
N GLU A 7 -41.25 -28.30 -7.04
CA GLU A 7 -40.90 -26.89 -6.97
C GLU A 7 -39.61 -26.70 -6.17
N GLN A 8 -38.52 -26.35 -6.87
CA GLN A 8 -37.28 -25.93 -6.24
C GLN A 8 -37.43 -24.47 -5.77
N THR A 9 -37.70 -24.28 -4.48
CA THR A 9 -37.80 -22.95 -3.88
C THR A 9 -36.43 -22.27 -3.87
N VAL A 10 -36.21 -21.31 -4.77
CA VAL A 10 -34.97 -20.53 -4.85
C VAL A 10 -34.82 -19.69 -3.59
N LYS A 11 -33.91 -20.08 -2.68
CA LYS A 11 -33.50 -19.24 -1.54
C LYS A 11 -32.83 -17.97 -2.06
N ARG A 12 -33.56 -16.86 -2.09
CA ARG A 12 -33.00 -15.55 -2.38
C ARG A 12 -32.16 -15.10 -1.18
N TYR A 13 -30.84 -15.11 -1.34
CA TYR A 13 -29.97 -14.33 -0.45
C TYR A 13 -30.36 -12.87 -0.62
N MET A 14 -31.11 -12.33 0.35
CA MET A 14 -31.40 -10.90 0.39
C MET A 14 -30.07 -10.18 0.58
N LYS A 15 -29.56 -9.56 -0.50
CA LYS A 15 -28.38 -8.69 -0.43
C LYS A 15 -28.69 -7.63 0.62
N GLN A 16 -27.94 -7.63 1.71
CA GLN A 16 -28.04 -6.60 2.74
C GLN A 16 -27.65 -5.26 2.12
N MET A 17 -28.65 -4.44 1.77
CA MET A 17 -28.46 -3.07 1.33
C MET A 17 -27.94 -2.27 2.53
N GLY A 18 -26.62 -2.11 2.61
CA GLY A 18 -25.94 -1.39 3.68
C GLY A 18 -24.69 -2.09 4.20
N GLN A 19 -24.58 -3.42 4.06
CA GLN A 19 -23.41 -4.17 4.52
C GLN A 19 -22.17 -3.92 3.65
N GLY A 20 -22.36 -3.61 2.36
CA GLY A 20 -21.24 -3.32 1.46
C GLY A 20 -20.62 -1.93 1.66
N MET A 21 -21.41 -0.90 1.97
CA MET A 21 -20.90 0.49 1.99
C MET A 21 -19.85 0.71 3.08
N THR A 22 -20.09 0.21 4.30
CA THR A 22 -19.14 0.33 5.40
C THR A 22 -17.92 -0.57 5.21
N GLU A 23 -18.10 -1.77 4.64
CA GLU A 23 -16.99 -2.68 4.31
C GLU A 23 -16.05 -2.06 3.27
N TYR A 24 -16.61 -1.45 2.20
CA TYR A 24 -15.82 -0.73 1.22
C TYR A 24 -15.09 0.47 1.83
N ILE A 25 -15.76 1.24 2.70
CA ILE A 25 -15.13 2.39 3.37
C ILE A 25 -13.97 1.93 4.25
N ILE A 26 -14.12 0.83 4.99
CA ILE A 26 -13.04 0.28 5.84
C ILE A 26 -11.87 -0.20 4.97
N ILE A 27 -12.13 -0.96 3.90
CA ILE A 27 -11.07 -1.43 3.00
C ILE A 27 -10.34 -0.26 2.34
N VAL A 28 -11.06 0.75 1.86
CA VAL A 28 -10.46 1.95 1.26
C VAL A 28 -9.62 2.72 2.27
N ALA A 29 -10.09 2.87 3.51
CA ALA A 29 -9.31 3.52 4.57
C ALA A 29 -8.00 2.77 4.87
N LEU A 30 -8.02 1.44 4.90
CA LEU A 30 -6.81 0.63 5.10
C LEU A 30 -5.81 0.78 3.93
N ILE A 31 -6.30 0.79 2.69
CA ILE A 31 -5.45 1.01 1.50
C ILE A 31 -4.84 2.42 1.53
N ALA A 32 -5.61 3.44 1.90
CA ALA A 32 -5.12 4.83 1.96
C ALA A 32 -3.98 4.99 2.98
N ILE A 33 -4.10 4.37 4.16
CA ILE A 33 -3.04 4.38 5.18
C ILE A 33 -1.79 3.67 4.68
N ALA A 34 -1.94 2.51 4.02
CA ALA A 34 -0.81 1.79 3.43
C ALA A 34 -0.13 2.60 2.32
N ALA A 35 -0.90 3.31 1.50
CA ALA A 35 -0.39 4.12 0.40
C ALA A 35 0.50 5.27 0.89
N ILE A 36 0.17 5.93 2.00
CA ILE A 36 1.00 7.02 2.57
C ILE A 36 2.43 6.54 2.84
N ALA A 37 2.59 5.34 3.40
CA ALA A 37 3.90 4.76 3.69
C ALA A 37 4.69 4.41 2.42
N VAL A 38 4.01 3.84 1.41
CA VAL A 38 4.63 3.49 0.13
C VAL A 38 5.05 4.76 -0.62
N TYR A 39 4.22 5.80 -0.66
CA TYR A 39 4.52 7.03 -1.39
C TYR A 39 5.72 7.81 -0.85
N GLY A 40 5.90 7.86 0.48
CA GLY A 40 7.07 8.53 1.07
C GLY A 40 8.37 7.82 0.71
N PHE A 41 8.48 6.54 1.07
CA PHE A 41 9.74 5.82 0.95
C PHE A 41 10.10 5.37 -0.47
N PHE A 42 9.10 4.92 -1.24
CA PHE A 42 9.31 4.48 -2.62
C PHE A 42 9.47 5.68 -3.56
N GLY A 43 8.81 6.80 -3.26
CA GLY A 43 8.95 8.07 -4.01
C GLY A 43 10.38 8.60 -3.97
N ASP A 44 11.00 8.64 -2.78
CA ASP A 44 12.41 9.07 -2.63
C ASP A 44 13.38 8.16 -3.39
N THR A 45 13.13 6.85 -3.39
CA THR A 45 13.98 5.87 -4.09
C THR A 45 13.89 6.03 -5.61
N ILE A 46 12.68 6.10 -6.18
CA ILE A 46 12.47 6.30 -7.62
C ILE A 46 13.05 7.65 -8.06
N ARG A 47 12.83 8.71 -7.26
CA ARG A 47 13.33 10.04 -7.59
C ARG A 47 14.85 10.10 -7.56
N GLY A 48 15.49 9.41 -6.62
CA GLY A 48 16.95 9.27 -6.58
C GLY A 48 17.50 8.52 -7.79
N GLN A 49 16.88 7.39 -8.17
CA GLN A 49 17.30 6.62 -9.36
C GLN A 49 17.11 7.43 -10.66
N MET A 50 15.98 8.12 -10.82
CA MET A 50 15.72 8.99 -11.97
C MET A 50 16.70 10.17 -12.03
N GLY A 51 17.04 10.76 -10.88
CA GLY A 51 18.03 11.83 -10.78
C GLY A 51 19.43 11.35 -11.16
N ALA A 52 19.82 10.14 -10.76
CA ALA A 52 21.10 9.53 -11.15
C ALA A 52 21.12 9.25 -12.66
N MET A 53 20.05 8.67 -13.23
CA MET A 53 19.94 8.45 -14.68
C MET A 53 19.97 9.75 -15.48
N THR A 54 19.36 10.83 -14.98
CA THR A 54 19.38 12.15 -15.63
C THR A 54 20.77 12.77 -15.59
N GLN A 55 21.52 12.61 -14.49
CA GLN A 55 22.90 13.09 -14.39
C GLN A 55 23.85 12.32 -15.29
N GLU A 56 23.74 10.99 -15.33
CA GLU A 56 24.50 10.17 -16.30
C GLU A 56 24.18 10.57 -17.74
N LEU A 57 22.90 10.84 -18.05
CA LEU A 57 22.48 11.32 -19.36
C LEU A 57 23.01 12.73 -19.69
N SER A 58 23.20 13.59 -18.70
CA SER A 58 23.82 14.92 -18.86
C SER A 58 25.36 14.90 -18.78
N GLY A 59 25.97 13.71 -18.64
CA GLY A 59 27.41 13.52 -18.54
C GLY A 59 28.02 13.92 -17.19
N GLN A 60 27.20 14.07 -16.15
CA GLN A 60 27.63 14.25 -14.77
C GLN A 60 27.65 12.91 -14.00
N ASP A 61 28.55 12.79 -13.02
CA ASP A 61 28.64 11.62 -12.15
C ASP A 61 27.41 11.51 -11.24
N GLY A 62 26.56 10.51 -11.51
CA GLY A 62 25.34 10.23 -10.75
C GLY A 62 25.57 9.49 -9.42
N SER A 63 26.81 9.11 -9.08
CA SER A 63 27.15 8.22 -7.96
C SER A 63 26.61 8.70 -6.60
N THR A 64 26.70 10.00 -6.31
CA THR A 64 26.17 10.57 -5.05
C THR A 64 24.65 10.49 -4.95
N THR A 65 23.95 10.59 -6.08
CA THR A 65 22.48 10.47 -6.11
C THR A 65 22.05 9.01 -6.01
N LEU A 66 22.83 8.10 -6.60
CA LEU A 66 22.63 6.67 -6.48
C LEU A 66 22.84 6.17 -5.04
N GLN A 67 23.88 6.68 -4.34
CA GLN A 67 24.10 6.38 -2.92
C GLN A 67 22.92 6.84 -2.06
N LYS A 68 22.44 8.08 -2.24
CA LYS A 68 21.23 8.56 -1.53
C LYS A 68 19.99 7.70 -1.82
N ALA A 69 19.82 7.24 -3.05
CA ALA A 69 18.71 6.35 -3.42
C ALA A 69 18.84 4.97 -2.74
N SER A 70 20.05 4.43 -2.64
CA SER A 70 20.34 3.16 -1.97
C SER A 70 20.12 3.25 -0.46
N ASP A 71 20.54 4.35 0.16
CA ASP A 71 20.32 4.63 1.58
C ASP A 71 18.82 4.78 1.90
N ALA A 72 18.08 5.48 1.03
CA ALA A 72 16.63 5.61 1.13
C ALA A 72 15.93 4.25 1.01
N GLY A 73 16.34 3.40 0.05
CA GLY A 73 15.83 2.05 -0.11
C GLY A 73 16.11 1.16 1.11
N THR A 74 17.29 1.29 1.71
CA THR A 74 17.67 0.53 2.92
C THR A 74 16.87 0.98 4.14
N LYS A 75 16.65 2.29 4.30
CA LYS A 75 15.73 2.85 5.32
C LYS A 75 14.30 2.41 5.09
N ALA A 76 13.84 2.35 3.84
CA ALA A 76 12.51 1.89 3.47
C ALA A 76 12.32 0.42 3.88
N ALA A 77 13.29 -0.44 3.57
CA ALA A 77 13.28 -1.86 3.95
C ALA A 77 13.30 -2.05 5.48
N GLY A 78 14.11 -1.27 6.19
CA GLY A 78 14.16 -1.28 7.66
C GLY A 78 12.85 -0.81 8.30
N THR A 79 12.20 0.22 7.73
CA THR A 79 10.92 0.74 8.22
C THR A 79 9.75 -0.17 7.89
N ALA A 80 9.74 -0.82 6.72
CA ALA A 80 8.77 -1.85 6.37
C ALA A 80 8.87 -3.08 7.28
N SER A 81 10.09 -3.42 7.71
CA SER A 81 10.35 -4.51 8.66
C SER A 81 10.00 -4.14 10.10
N SER A 82 10.05 -2.84 10.44
CA SER A 82 9.69 -2.31 11.75
C SER A 82 8.18 -2.04 11.79
N SER A 83 7.41 -2.98 12.35
CA SER A 83 5.99 -2.74 12.63
C SER A 83 5.84 -1.55 13.58
N LYS A 84 5.55 -0.35 13.05
CA LYS A 84 5.27 0.86 13.83
C LYS A 84 4.00 0.62 14.65
N LYS A 85 4.16 0.28 15.92
CA LYS A 85 3.05 0.06 16.86
C LYS A 85 2.70 1.37 17.54
N LEU A 86 1.46 1.48 18.04
CA LEU A 86 1.00 2.67 18.77
C LEU A 86 1.90 3.01 19.98
N SER A 87 2.57 2.00 20.56
CA SER A 87 3.60 2.13 21.59
C SER A 87 4.82 2.97 21.16
N ASP A 88 5.14 2.99 19.87
CA ASP A 88 6.29 3.73 19.33
C ASP A 88 5.98 5.25 19.30
N TYR A 89 4.72 5.63 19.38
CA TYR A 89 4.28 7.02 19.43
C TYR A 89 4.33 7.61 20.84
N THR A 90 4.27 6.77 21.88
CA THR A 90 4.34 7.21 23.28
C THR A 90 5.77 7.26 23.83
N GLY A 91 6.75 6.67 23.12
CA GLY A 91 8.16 6.63 23.52
C GLY A 91 9.05 7.72 22.92
N GLN A 92 8.55 8.50 21.95
CA GLN A 92 9.31 9.59 21.33
C GLN A 92 9.01 10.92 22.04
N SER A 93 9.39 11.01 23.32
CA SER A 93 9.45 12.28 24.05
C SER A 93 10.90 12.52 24.46
N ASN A 94 11.54 13.40 23.69
CA ASN A 94 12.88 14.02 23.86
C ASN A 94 14.07 13.10 24.07
#